data_AF-A0A4S5CKK3-F1
#
_entry.id   AF-A0A4S5CKK3-F1
#
_cell.length_a   1.000
_cell.length_b   1.000
_cell.length_c   1.000
_cell.angle_alpha   90.00
_cell.angle_beta   90.00
_cell.angle_gamma   90.00
#
_symmetry.space_group_name_H-M   'P 1'
#
loop_
_entity.id
_entity.type
_entity.pdbx_description
1 polymer ?
#
loop_
_entity_poly.entity_id
_entity_poly.type
_entity_poly.pdbx_seq_one_letter_code
_entity_poly.pdbx_strand_id
1 'polypeptide(L)'
;MKVSYWKYDHEFIAELAEFLHGKKVLEVFAGNGLLSHYLHEMGVDIKPTTLFATHDGHQSWCNPAVEELSATDAILRFGENSDVLLMSWPEVSQDALRAALDFFSTENASLKKLIFIGERTRLESGILGGCATDEFFACFPEGVVYQRLRYKGNLIEVAEVLSCPSKESISHFRKVVERKGSSRFGMDFLRPR
;
A
#
# COMPACT_ATOMS: atom_id res chain seq x y z
N MET A 1 12.61 -22.35 11.26
CA MET A 1 11.68 -21.36 11.85
C MET A 1 11.10 -20.57 10.70
N LYS A 2 9.80 -20.68 10.39
CA LYS A 2 9.17 -19.89 9.32
C LYS A 2 9.16 -18.42 9.79
N VAL A 3 9.92 -17.56 9.11
CA VAL A 3 9.85 -16.12 9.32
C VAL A 3 8.51 -15.67 8.77
N SER A 4 7.64 -15.15 9.63
CA SER A 4 6.40 -14.48 9.23
C SER A 4 6.62 -13.00 9.45
N TYR A 5 6.56 -12.21 8.37
CA TYR A 5 6.76 -10.76 8.41
C TYR A 5 5.67 -10.06 9.25
N TRP A 6 4.47 -10.66 9.30
CA TRP A 6 3.36 -10.21 10.12
C TRP A 6 2.94 -11.29 11.12
N LYS A 7 2.44 -10.87 12.29
CA LYS A 7 1.82 -11.75 13.30
C LYS A 7 0.44 -11.20 13.63
N TYR A 8 -0.51 -12.11 13.81
CA TYR A 8 -1.83 -11.77 14.29
C TYR A 8 -1.74 -11.04 15.64
N ASP A 9 -2.35 -9.86 15.71
CA ASP A 9 -2.56 -9.09 16.94
C ASP A 9 -4.02 -8.65 16.98
N HIS A 10 -4.79 -9.23 17.89
CA HIS A 10 -6.22 -8.95 18.03
C HIS A 10 -6.50 -7.47 18.34
N GLU A 11 -5.68 -6.82 19.17
CA GLU A 11 -5.91 -5.42 19.55
C GLU A 11 -5.73 -4.50 18.34
N PHE A 12 -4.69 -4.76 17.55
CA PHE A 12 -4.44 -4.01 16.31
C PHE A 12 -5.55 -4.23 15.29
N ILE A 13 -5.96 -5.48 15.08
CA ILE A 13 -7.02 -5.80 14.11
C ILE A 13 -8.35 -5.17 14.53
N ALA A 14 -8.68 -5.21 15.82
CA ALA A 14 -9.89 -4.60 16.34
C ALA A 14 -9.89 -3.08 16.15
N GLU A 15 -8.78 -2.40 16.44
CA GLU A 15 -8.64 -0.96 16.20
C GLU A 15 -8.70 -0.61 14.71
N LEU A 16 -8.06 -1.41 13.86
CA LEU A 16 -8.10 -1.21 12.42
C LEU A 16 -9.53 -1.41 11.87
N ALA A 17 -10.25 -2.44 12.33
CA ALA A 17 -11.63 -2.67 11.95
C ALA A 17 -12.57 -1.54 12.41
N GLU A 18 -12.35 -0.99 13.61
CA GLU A 18 -13.08 0.18 14.11
C GLU A 18 -12.83 1.41 13.22
N PHE A 19 -11.56 1.68 12.87
CA PHE A 19 -11.22 2.77 11.96
C PHE A 19 -11.86 2.59 10.56
N LEU A 20 -11.93 1.35 10.07
CA LEU A 20 -12.48 0.99 8.77
C LEU A 20 -14.01 0.82 8.76
N HIS A 21 -14.68 0.96 9.90
CA HIS A 21 -16.11 0.73 10.01
C HIS A 21 -16.91 1.61 9.04
N GLY A 22 -17.77 0.98 8.23
CA GLY A 22 -18.61 1.64 7.23
C GLY A 22 -17.85 2.18 6.01
N LYS A 23 -16.56 1.87 5.85
CA LYS A 23 -15.74 2.30 4.70
C LYS A 23 -15.55 1.15 3.71
N LYS A 24 -15.50 1.49 2.42
CA LYS A 24 -15.08 0.58 1.36
C LYS A 24 -13.56 0.59 1.24
N VAL A 25 -12.94 -0.57 1.44
CA VAL A 25 -11.49 -0.72 1.50
C VAL A 25 -11.00 -1.48 0.29
N LEU A 26 -10.08 -0.89 -0.44
CA LEU A 26 -9.25 -1.60 -1.41
C LEU A 26 -7.93 -1.92 -0.75
N GLU A 27 -7.62 -3.20 -0.56
CA GLU A 27 -6.30 -3.63 -0.12
C GLU A 27 -5.46 -4.05 -1.32
N VAL A 28 -4.28 -3.45 -1.46
CA VAL A 28 -3.26 -3.86 -2.43
C VAL A 28 -2.06 -4.43 -1.69
N PHE A 29 -1.31 -5.30 -2.38
CA PHE A 29 -0.21 -6.08 -1.76
C PHE A 29 -0.72 -7.00 -0.63
N ALA A 30 -1.96 -7.50 -0.73
CA ALA A 30 -2.60 -8.32 0.30
C ALA A 30 -1.86 -9.63 0.63
N GLY A 31 -0.93 -10.05 -0.23
CA GLY A 31 -0.26 -11.34 -0.17
C GLY A 31 -1.27 -12.49 -0.13
N ASN A 32 -1.19 -13.34 0.87
CA ASN A 32 -2.19 -14.41 1.06
C ASN A 32 -3.57 -13.95 1.57
N GLY A 33 -3.73 -12.65 1.87
CA GLY A 33 -5.00 -12.07 2.32
C GLY A 33 -5.39 -12.41 3.76
N LEU A 34 -4.44 -12.77 4.62
CA LEU A 34 -4.71 -13.10 6.02
C LEU A 34 -5.23 -11.89 6.82
N LEU A 35 -4.68 -10.69 6.61
CA LEU A 35 -5.19 -9.47 7.25
C LEU A 35 -6.63 -9.19 6.78
N SER A 36 -6.86 -9.21 5.47
CA SER A 36 -8.18 -9.08 4.88
C SER A 36 -9.20 -10.09 5.40
N HIS A 37 -8.77 -11.33 5.64
CA HIS A 37 -9.64 -12.36 6.19
C HIS A 37 -10.18 -11.94 7.57
N TYR A 38 -9.31 -11.55 8.49
CA TYR A 38 -9.74 -11.11 9.82
C TYR A 38 -10.56 -9.83 9.80
N LEU A 39 -10.20 -8.86 8.94
CA LEU A 39 -10.99 -7.63 8.79
C LEU A 39 -12.40 -7.93 8.25
N HIS A 40 -12.51 -8.83 7.28
CA HIS A 40 -13.80 -9.28 6.76
C HIS A 40 -14.62 -10.01 7.84
N GLU A 41 -14.01 -10.86 8.67
CA GLU A 41 -14.69 -11.48 9.83
C GLU A 41 -15.23 -10.45 10.83
N MET A 42 -14.61 -9.27 10.93
CA MET A 42 -15.08 -8.14 11.72
C MET A 42 -16.10 -7.25 11.00
N GLY A 43 -16.54 -7.62 9.79
CA GLY A 43 -17.55 -6.91 9.02
C GLY A 43 -17.03 -5.72 8.20
N VAL A 44 -15.72 -5.64 7.96
CA VAL A 44 -15.13 -4.63 7.07
C VAL A 44 -15.41 -5.00 5.61
N ASP A 45 -15.90 -4.03 4.82
CA ASP A 45 -16.04 -4.17 3.36
C ASP A 45 -14.67 -3.99 2.71
N ILE A 46 -13.97 -5.10 2.48
CA ILE A 46 -12.60 -5.12 1.96
C ILE A 46 -12.46 -5.97 0.70
N LYS A 47 -11.80 -5.38 -0.31
CA LYS A 47 -11.40 -6.04 -1.56
C LYS A 47 -9.87 -6.22 -1.57
N PRO A 48 -9.35 -7.42 -1.27
CA PRO A 48 -7.91 -7.68 -1.35
C PRO A 48 -7.44 -8.01 -2.77
N THR A 49 -6.30 -7.45 -3.16
CA THR A 49 -5.59 -7.78 -4.40
C THR A 49 -4.09 -7.95 -4.19
N THR A 50 -3.46 -8.80 -5.00
CA THR A 50 -2.00 -8.96 -5.05
C THR A 50 -1.57 -9.59 -6.39
N LEU A 51 -0.27 -9.61 -6.71
CA LEU A 51 0.27 -10.31 -7.90
C LEU A 51 0.79 -11.73 -7.60
N PHE A 52 0.52 -12.24 -6.40
CA PHE A 52 1.05 -13.52 -5.93
C PHE A 52 2.59 -13.68 -6.11
N ALA A 53 3.34 -12.62 -5.79
CA ALA A 53 4.79 -12.60 -5.90
C ALA A 53 5.48 -13.49 -4.85
N THR A 54 6.80 -13.67 -4.97
CA THR A 54 7.57 -14.48 -4.02
C THR A 54 7.55 -13.86 -2.61
N HIS A 55 7.36 -14.68 -1.56
CA HIS A 55 7.33 -14.34 -0.12
C HIS A 55 5.99 -13.85 0.48
N ASP A 56 4.89 -13.93 -0.26
CA ASP A 56 3.56 -13.51 0.18
C ASP A 56 2.73 -14.60 0.93
N GLY A 57 3.27 -15.82 1.01
CA GLY A 57 2.67 -16.95 1.73
C GLY A 57 1.51 -17.67 1.01
N HIS A 58 1.13 -17.28 -0.21
CA HIS A 58 -0.07 -17.80 -0.89
C HIS A 58 -0.03 -19.33 -1.10
N GLN A 59 1.17 -19.90 -1.28
CA GLN A 59 1.37 -21.34 -1.48
C GLN A 59 1.03 -22.19 -0.25
N SER A 60 1.04 -21.60 0.97
CA SER A 60 0.67 -22.33 2.19
C SER A 60 -0.83 -22.29 2.46
N TRP A 61 -1.45 -21.14 2.22
CA TRP A 61 -2.87 -20.88 2.32
C TRP A 61 -3.12 -19.53 1.66
N CYS A 62 -4.25 -19.37 0.99
CA CYS A 62 -4.67 -18.09 0.43
C CYS A 62 -6.17 -17.89 0.68
N ASN A 63 -6.53 -16.68 1.10
CA ASN A 63 -7.92 -16.29 1.19
C ASN A 63 -8.53 -16.27 -0.24
N PRO A 64 -9.62 -17.01 -0.50
CA PRO A 64 -10.24 -17.08 -1.83
C PRO A 64 -10.83 -15.75 -2.32
N ALA A 65 -10.98 -14.76 -1.44
CA ALA A 65 -11.43 -13.42 -1.82
C ALA A 65 -10.33 -12.56 -2.47
N VAL A 66 -9.06 -12.97 -2.37
CA VAL A 66 -7.91 -12.27 -2.95
C VAL A 66 -7.94 -12.42 -4.46
N GLU A 67 -7.96 -11.28 -5.15
CA GLU A 67 -7.91 -11.23 -6.61
C GLU A 67 -6.47 -11.01 -7.10
N GLU A 68 -6.04 -11.79 -8.09
CA GLU A 68 -4.73 -11.60 -8.72
C GLU A 68 -4.75 -10.35 -9.60
N LEU A 69 -4.26 -9.23 -9.06
CA LEU A 69 -4.29 -7.93 -9.72
C LEU A 69 -3.16 -7.03 -9.19
N SER A 70 -2.49 -6.33 -10.11
CA SER A 70 -1.47 -5.34 -9.74
C SER A 70 -2.10 -4.20 -8.94
N ALA A 71 -1.29 -3.51 -8.12
CA ALA A 71 -1.78 -2.36 -7.37
C ALA A 71 -2.36 -1.28 -8.29
N THR A 72 -1.72 -1.00 -9.42
CA THR A 72 -2.19 0.00 -10.39
C THR A 72 -3.49 -0.43 -11.09
N ASP A 73 -3.61 -1.69 -11.50
CA ASP A 73 -4.85 -2.18 -12.13
C ASP A 73 -6.01 -2.24 -11.12
N ALA A 74 -5.70 -2.54 -9.86
CA ALA A 74 -6.68 -2.51 -8.78
C ALA A 74 -7.21 -1.09 -8.52
N ILE A 75 -6.35 -0.06 -8.55
CA ILE A 75 -6.80 1.33 -8.47
C ILE A 75 -7.71 1.69 -9.65
N LEU A 76 -7.32 1.32 -10.87
CA LEU A 76 -8.12 1.61 -12.06
C LEU A 76 -9.52 0.98 -11.99
N ARG A 77 -9.63 -0.22 -11.41
CA ARG A 77 -10.89 -0.96 -11.36
C ARG A 77 -11.77 -0.60 -10.16
N PHE A 78 -11.17 -0.38 -8.99
CA PHE A 78 -11.90 -0.27 -7.72
C PHE A 78 -11.67 1.06 -7.00
N GLY A 79 -10.56 1.76 -7.29
CA GLY A 79 -10.11 2.91 -6.50
C GLY A 79 -11.05 4.11 -6.47
N GLU A 80 -11.88 4.31 -7.49
CA GLU A 80 -12.91 5.37 -7.49
C GLU A 80 -13.98 5.10 -6.41
N ASN A 81 -14.38 3.84 -6.25
CA ASN A 81 -15.44 3.38 -5.35
C ASN A 81 -14.95 3.03 -3.93
N SER A 82 -13.67 3.25 -3.64
CA SER A 82 -13.06 2.98 -2.35
C SER A 82 -12.80 4.26 -1.56
N ASP A 83 -13.13 4.22 -0.27
CA ASP A 83 -12.87 5.30 0.68
C ASP A 83 -11.44 5.22 1.23
N VAL A 84 -10.92 3.99 1.33
CA VAL A 84 -9.60 3.70 1.89
C VAL A 84 -8.80 2.81 0.95
N LEU A 85 -7.56 3.20 0.71
CA LEU A 85 -6.53 2.34 0.13
C LEU A 85 -5.66 1.77 1.25
N LEU A 86 -5.73 0.47 1.48
CA LEU A 86 -4.85 -0.24 2.41
C LEU A 86 -3.67 -0.83 1.64
N MET A 87 -2.45 -0.46 2.03
CA MET A 87 -1.20 -1.02 1.51
C MET A 87 -0.53 -1.85 2.59
N SER A 88 -0.59 -3.17 2.43
CA SER A 88 -0.04 -4.13 3.39
C SER A 88 1.31 -4.63 2.89
N TRP A 89 2.40 -4.21 3.54
CA TRP A 89 3.77 -4.61 3.21
C TRP A 89 4.11 -4.45 1.73
N PRO A 90 3.92 -3.25 1.14
CA PRO A 90 4.23 -3.04 -0.27
C PRO A 90 5.71 -3.28 -0.54
N GLU A 91 6.02 -3.96 -1.63
CA GLU A 91 7.39 -4.12 -2.12
C GLU A 91 8.06 -2.76 -2.42
N VAL A 92 9.40 -2.74 -2.47
CA VAL A 92 10.18 -1.57 -2.86
C VAL A 92 10.09 -1.38 -4.39
N SER A 93 8.93 -0.89 -4.85
CA SER A 93 8.67 -0.61 -6.26
C SER A 93 7.90 0.71 -6.45
N GLN A 94 7.94 1.24 -7.67
CA GLN A 94 7.21 2.47 -8.00
C GLN A 94 5.69 2.27 -8.04
N ASP A 95 5.22 1.03 -7.98
CA ASP A 95 3.79 0.73 -8.11
C ASP A 95 3.01 1.15 -6.87
N ALA A 96 3.63 1.12 -5.68
CA ALA A 96 3.05 1.69 -4.47
C ALA A 96 2.83 3.21 -4.60
N LEU A 97 3.83 3.95 -5.09
CA LEU A 97 3.69 5.40 -5.31
C LEU A 97 2.66 5.70 -6.41
N ARG A 98 2.69 4.98 -7.54
CA ARG A 98 1.71 5.13 -8.62
C ARG A 98 0.29 4.92 -8.13
N ALA A 99 0.04 3.78 -7.47
CA ALA A 99 -1.28 3.45 -6.94
C ALA A 99 -1.77 4.53 -5.96
N ALA A 100 -0.91 5.03 -5.07
CA ALA A 100 -1.27 6.09 -4.14
C ALA A 100 -1.61 7.41 -4.86
N LEU A 101 -0.80 7.82 -5.85
CA LEU A 101 -1.05 9.04 -6.62
C LEU A 101 -2.35 8.95 -7.42
N ASP A 102 -2.61 7.81 -8.06
CA ASP A 102 -3.83 7.58 -8.84
C ASP A 102 -5.07 7.55 -7.94
N PHE A 103 -4.99 6.91 -6.78
CA PHE A 103 -6.07 6.90 -5.79
C PHE A 103 -6.46 8.32 -5.33
N PHE A 104 -5.47 9.18 -5.10
CA PHE A 104 -5.67 10.59 -4.71
C PHE A 104 -5.88 11.55 -5.88
N SER A 105 -6.01 11.08 -7.12
CA SER A 105 -6.29 11.95 -8.28
C SER A 105 -7.77 12.06 -8.64
N THR A 106 -8.63 11.67 -7.70
CA THR A 106 -10.10 11.74 -7.82
C THR A 106 -10.65 13.04 -7.22
N GLU A 107 -11.84 13.48 -7.64
CA GLU A 107 -12.44 14.74 -7.15
C GLU A 107 -12.66 14.73 -5.62
N ASN A 108 -12.90 13.56 -5.04
CA ASN A 108 -13.12 13.35 -3.61
C ASN A 108 -11.85 12.95 -2.82
N ALA A 109 -10.65 13.19 -3.38
CA ALA A 109 -9.38 12.78 -2.77
C ALA A 109 -9.18 13.25 -1.32
N SER A 110 -9.71 14.41 -0.94
CA SER A 110 -9.60 14.95 0.42
C SER A 110 -10.35 14.12 1.48
N LEU A 111 -11.37 13.37 1.06
CA LEU A 111 -12.16 12.48 1.94
C LEU A 111 -11.53 11.09 2.06
N LYS A 112 -10.70 10.72 1.09
CA LYS A 112 -10.03 9.41 1.04
C LYS A 112 -8.86 9.35 2.02
N LYS A 113 -8.54 8.14 2.45
CA LYS A 113 -7.36 7.85 3.28
C LYS A 113 -6.54 6.71 2.69
N LEU A 114 -5.23 6.76 2.91
CA LEU A 114 -4.34 5.64 2.63
C LEU A 114 -3.89 5.07 3.98
N ILE A 115 -3.91 3.76 4.15
CA ILE A 115 -3.29 3.10 5.30
C ILE A 115 -2.05 2.39 4.81
N PHE A 116 -0.89 2.73 5.35
CA PHE A 116 0.37 2.05 5.09
C PHE A 116 0.70 1.16 6.27
N ILE A 117 0.92 -0.13 6.02
CA ILE A 117 1.45 -1.09 7.00
C ILE A 117 2.76 -1.63 6.45
N GLY A 118 3.86 -1.47 7.19
CA GLY A 118 5.17 -1.98 6.77
C GLY A 118 6.32 -1.18 7.36
N GLU A 119 7.54 -1.49 6.92
CA GLU A 119 8.76 -0.80 7.35
C GLU A 119 8.84 0.59 6.74
N ARG A 120 8.71 1.64 7.57
CA ARG A 120 8.77 3.04 7.11
C ARG A 120 10.21 3.53 7.04
N THR A 121 10.65 3.94 5.86
CA THR A 121 11.92 4.69 5.71
C THR A 121 11.77 6.09 6.32
N ARG A 122 12.72 6.46 7.18
CA ARG A 122 12.84 7.80 7.79
C ARG A 122 14.21 8.39 7.44
N LEU A 123 14.25 9.04 6.27
CA LEU A 123 15.48 9.58 5.67
C LEU A 123 16.24 10.52 6.61
N GLU A 124 15.53 11.38 7.34
CA GLU A 124 16.11 12.36 8.29
C GLU A 124 16.90 11.68 9.43
N SER A 125 16.47 10.47 9.82
CA SER A 125 17.09 9.68 10.88
C SER A 125 18.00 8.56 10.37
N GLY A 126 18.16 8.42 9.05
CA GLY A 126 18.95 7.36 8.43
C GLY A 126 18.38 5.94 8.58
N ILE A 127 17.09 5.80 8.94
CA ILE A 127 16.42 4.50 9.06
C ILE A 127 15.87 4.13 7.68
N LEU A 128 16.35 3.00 7.13
CA LEU A 128 15.91 2.49 5.83
C LEU A 128 14.99 1.27 6.03
N GLY A 129 13.78 1.34 5.49
CA GLY A 129 12.83 0.24 5.47
C GLY A 129 12.83 -0.53 4.15
N GLY A 130 12.37 -1.78 4.20
CA GLY A 130 12.20 -2.66 3.05
C GLY A 130 10.80 -2.60 2.41
N CYS A 131 10.02 -1.53 2.65
CA CYS A 131 8.68 -1.37 2.07
C CYS A 131 8.55 -0.03 1.34
N ALA A 132 7.94 -0.04 0.16
CA ALA A 132 7.80 1.13 -0.73
C ALA A 132 9.14 1.85 -1.04
N THR A 133 9.11 2.90 -1.86
CA THR A 133 10.32 3.65 -2.25
C THR A 133 10.52 4.91 -1.41
N ASP A 134 11.73 5.46 -1.43
CA ASP A 134 12.01 6.77 -0.81
C ASP A 134 11.11 7.87 -1.37
N GLU A 135 10.77 7.81 -2.66
CA GLU A 135 9.83 8.76 -3.26
C GLU A 135 8.41 8.62 -2.72
N PHE A 136 7.99 7.40 -2.35
CA PHE A 136 6.72 7.21 -1.65
C PHE A 136 6.74 7.96 -0.31
N PHE A 137 7.76 7.74 0.52
CA PHE A 137 7.84 8.41 1.82
C PHE A 137 8.07 9.92 1.72
N ALA A 138 8.74 10.39 0.67
CA ALA A 138 8.86 11.82 0.40
C ALA A 138 7.52 12.46 -0.05
N CYS A 139 6.65 11.70 -0.73
CA CYS A 139 5.29 12.12 -1.06
C CYS A 139 4.36 12.13 0.17
N PHE A 140 4.62 11.23 1.12
CA PHE A 140 3.88 11.08 2.36
C PHE A 140 4.74 11.37 3.61
N PRO A 141 5.21 12.62 3.80
CA PRO A 141 6.02 13.00 4.95
C PRO A 141 5.21 12.97 6.26
N GLU A 142 5.89 13.16 7.39
CA GLU A 142 5.27 13.16 8.73
C GLU A 142 4.04 14.09 8.84
N GLY A 143 4.05 15.24 8.15
CA GLY A 143 2.93 16.19 8.16
C GLY A 143 1.63 15.70 7.53
N VAL A 144 1.63 14.59 6.78
CA VAL A 144 0.39 13.99 6.21
C VAL A 144 -0.11 12.78 7.00
N VAL A 145 0.63 12.35 8.03
CA VAL A 145 0.19 11.28 8.93
C VAL A 145 -0.97 11.79 9.77
N TYR A 146 -2.16 11.26 9.51
CA TYR A 146 -3.39 11.61 10.22
C TYR A 146 -3.48 10.90 11.57
N GLN A 147 -3.14 9.62 11.60
CA GLN A 147 -3.23 8.78 12.78
C GLN A 147 -2.22 7.64 12.69
N ARG A 148 -1.63 7.28 13.83
CA ARG A 148 -0.88 6.02 13.99
C ARG A 148 -1.75 5.01 14.70
N LEU A 149 -1.88 3.83 14.12
CA LEU A 149 -2.56 2.71 14.75
C LEU A 149 -1.57 1.97 15.68
N ARG A 150 -2.10 1.31 16.69
CA ARG A 150 -1.37 0.50 17.68
C ARG A 150 -0.90 -0.81 17.07
N TYR A 151 0.01 -0.68 16.12
CA TYR A 151 0.71 -1.80 15.52
C TYR A 151 2.04 -1.99 16.25
N LYS A 152 2.22 -3.17 16.88
CA LYS A 152 3.42 -3.46 17.68
C LYS A 152 4.68 -3.63 16.82
N GLY A 153 4.53 -4.09 15.58
CA GLY A 153 5.66 -4.38 14.68
C GLY A 153 6.66 -5.37 15.31
N ASN A 154 7.86 -5.47 14.73
CA ASN A 154 8.99 -6.16 15.35
C ASN A 154 10.18 -5.22 15.58
N LEU A 155 10.34 -4.21 14.72
CA LEU A 155 11.46 -3.28 14.66
C LEU A 155 10.96 -1.86 14.30
N ILE A 156 10.87 -1.55 13.01
CA ILE A 156 10.60 -0.20 12.47
C ILE A 156 9.26 -0.14 11.73
N GLU A 157 8.51 -1.23 11.76
CA GLU A 157 7.23 -1.31 11.11
C GLU A 157 6.21 -0.39 11.78
N VAL A 158 5.36 0.20 10.97
CA VAL A 158 4.28 1.09 11.41
C VAL A 158 2.97 0.68 10.74
N ALA A 159 1.86 1.12 11.34
CA ALA A 159 0.58 1.20 10.66
C ALA A 159 0.09 2.66 10.74
N GLU A 160 0.12 3.36 9.62
CA GLU A 160 -0.16 4.80 9.56
C GLU A 160 -1.31 5.09 8.61
N VAL A 161 -2.28 5.86 9.09
CA VAL A 161 -3.32 6.48 8.29
C VAL A 161 -2.76 7.78 7.74
N LEU A 162 -2.69 7.89 6.42
CA LEU A 162 -2.17 9.03 5.68
C LEU A 162 -3.34 9.77 5.02
N SER A 163 -3.29 11.10 5.09
CA SER A 163 -4.20 11.97 4.34
C SER A 163 -3.65 12.20 2.92
N CYS A 164 -4.55 12.65 2.04
CA CYS A 164 -4.17 13.13 0.70
C CYS A 164 -3.06 14.19 0.81
N PRO A 165 -1.92 14.03 0.12
CA PRO A 165 -0.91 15.07 0.02
C PRO A 165 -1.44 16.31 -0.70
N SER A 166 -0.70 17.42 -0.64
CA SER A 166 -1.08 18.63 -1.38
C SER A 166 -1.09 18.38 -2.89
N LYS A 167 -1.86 19.19 -3.63
CA LYS A 167 -1.92 19.11 -5.10
C LYS A 167 -0.55 19.34 -5.74
N GLU A 168 0.27 20.20 -5.14
CA GLU A 168 1.65 20.47 -5.57
C GLU A 168 2.52 19.22 -5.38
N SER A 169 2.39 18.53 -4.24
CA SER A 169 3.10 17.26 -3.98
C SER A 169 2.69 16.19 -5.00
N ILE A 170 1.39 15.97 -5.21
CA ILE A 170 0.89 15.00 -6.19
C ILE A 170 1.43 15.30 -7.60
N SER A 171 1.34 16.56 -8.03
CA SER A 171 1.85 17.00 -9.34
C SER A 171 3.36 16.81 -9.49
N HIS A 172 4.12 17.08 -8.43
CA HIS A 172 5.56 16.87 -8.39
C HIS A 172 5.91 15.37 -8.55
N PHE A 173 5.34 14.51 -7.70
CA PHE A 173 5.69 13.09 -7.69
C PHE A 173 5.17 12.34 -8.92
N ARG A 174 4.08 12.78 -9.54
CA ARG A 174 3.66 12.26 -10.87
C ARG A 174 4.77 12.43 -11.92
N LYS A 175 5.37 13.62 -12.00
CA LYS A 175 6.50 13.88 -12.93
C LYS A 175 7.73 13.03 -12.61
N VAL A 176 7.99 12.77 -11.32
CA VAL A 176 9.10 11.90 -10.88
C VAL A 176 8.89 10.48 -11.38
N VAL A 177 7.68 9.94 -11.20
CA VAL A 177 7.30 8.59 -11.67
C VAL A 177 7.38 8.48 -13.19
N GLU A 178 6.87 9.46 -13.93
CA GLU A 178 6.90 9.49 -15.40
C GLU A 178 8.33 9.46 -15.94
N ARG A 179 9.23 10.26 -15.38
CA ARG A 179 10.65 10.30 -15.78
C ARG A 179 11.36 8.96 -15.58
N LYS A 180 11.08 8.27 -14.46
CA LYS A 180 11.64 6.94 -14.17
C LYS A 180 10.99 5.82 -14.98
N GLY A 181 9.75 6.01 -15.46
CA GLY A 181 9.08 5.11 -16.39
C GLY A 181 9.69 5.18 -17.80
N SER A 182 9.94 6.40 -18.29
CA SER A 182 10.52 6.63 -19.62
C SER A 182 11.97 6.15 -19.75
N SER A 183 12.75 6.09 -18.65
CA SER A 183 14.11 5.55 -18.68
C SER A 183 14.19 4.02 -18.82
N ARG A 184 13.09 3.29 -18.64
CA ARG A 184 13.03 1.82 -18.87
C ARG A 184 12.64 1.44 -20.31
N PHE A 185 12.14 2.37 -21.12
CA PHE A 185 11.84 2.17 -22.55
C PHE A 185 13.03 2.51 -23.48
N GLY A 186 14.23 2.71 -22.94
CA GLY A 186 15.47 2.98 -23.68
C GLY A 186 16.32 1.73 -23.97
N MET A 187 15.75 0.52 -23.96
CA MET A 187 16.42 -0.70 -24.40
C MET A 187 15.50 -1.52 -25.30
N ASP A 188 15.26 -1.00 -26.51
CA ASP A 188 14.78 -1.80 -27.63
C ASP A 188 15.80 -1.75 -28.78
N PHE A 189 16.29 -2.94 -29.13
CA PHE A 189 16.69 -3.37 -30.47
C PHE A 189 17.71 -2.53 -31.27
N LEU A 190 18.99 -2.92 -31.16
CA LEU A 190 19.93 -2.94 -32.29
C LEU A 190 20.65 -4.30 -32.30
N ARG A 191 19.96 -5.32 -32.84
CA ARG A 191 20.16 -5.98 -34.15
C ARG A 191 21.35 -6.95 -34.22
N PRO A 192 21.15 -8.14 -34.83
CA PRO A 192 22.17 -9.16 -34.98
C PRO A 192 23.16 -8.79 -36.09
N ARG A 193 24.44 -9.05 -35.86
CA ARG A 193 25.42 -9.50 -36.87
C ARG A 193 26.46 -10.39 -36.20
#